data_AF-A0A2N7N5H0-F1
#
_entry.id   AF-A0A2N7N5H0-F1
#
_cell.length_a   1.000
_cell.length_b   1.000
_cell.length_c   1.000
_cell.angle_alpha   90.00
_cell.angle_beta   90.00
_cell.angle_gamma   90.00
#
_symmetry.space_group_name_H-M   'P 1'
#
loop_
_entity.id
_entity.type
_entity.pdbx_description
1 polymer ?
#
loop_
_entity_poly.entity_id
_entity_poly.type
_entity_poly.pdbx_seq_one_letter_code
_entity_poly.pdbx_strand_id
1 'polypeptide(L)'
;MLKALSRVFKMLTQVNPNLEQDVDTVIQAIGGLDNLVETGACATRLRLTLKSTAIVNQKALKEHGAHGVVIIDERHIQIIYGVKANTYSQEMEERRIKHI
;
A
#
# COMPACT_ATOMS: atom_id res chain seq x y z
N MET A 1 33.17 13.86 11.12
CA MET A 1 31.84 14.01 11.75
C MET A 1 30.72 14.35 10.76
N LEU A 2 30.84 15.39 9.90
CA LEU A 2 29.75 15.76 8.97
C LEU A 2 29.30 14.68 7.97
N LYS A 3 30.22 13.85 7.45
CA LYS A 3 29.87 12.76 6.51
C LYS A 3 28.98 11.68 7.14
N ALA A 4 29.15 11.40 8.43
CA ALA A 4 28.30 10.45 9.14
C ALA A 4 26.90 11.05 9.35
N LEU A 5 26.83 12.32 9.74
CA LEU A 5 25.57 13.05 9.90
C LEU A 5 24.77 13.13 8.59
N SER A 6 25.45 13.39 7.46
CA SER A 6 24.83 13.39 6.13
C SER A 6 24.28 12.02 5.72
N ARG A 7 24.99 10.92 6.03
CA ARG A 7 24.49 9.55 5.76
C ARG A 7 23.28 9.21 6.62
N VAL A 8 23.30 9.59 7.89
CA VAL A 8 22.16 9.41 8.80
C VAL A 8 20.97 10.24 8.31
N PHE A 9 21.17 11.51 7.96
CA PHE A 9 20.11 12.36 7.41
C PHE A 9 19.52 11.77 6.12
N LYS A 10 20.37 11.35 5.18
CA LYS A 10 19.95 10.72 3.92
C LYS A 10 19.26 9.36 4.15
N MET A 11 19.55 8.67 5.25
CA MET A 11 18.89 7.43 5.69
C MET A 11 17.51 7.70 6.30
N LEU A 12 17.40 8.77 7.08
CA LEU A 12 16.13 9.20 7.68
C LEU A 12 15.16 9.76 6.63
N THR A 13 15.65 10.25 5.49
CA THR A 13 14.83 10.73 4.37
C THR A 13 14.62 9.69 3.27
N GLN A 14 14.96 8.40 3.48
CA GLN A 14 14.80 7.40 2.42
C GLN A 14 13.33 7.10 2.19
N VAL A 15 12.81 7.62 1.08
CA VAL A 15 11.61 7.09 0.44
C VAL A 15 11.97 5.70 -0.09
N ASN A 16 11.11 4.71 0.12
CA ASN A 16 11.29 3.36 -0.44
C ASN A 16 11.54 3.51 -1.96
N PRO A 17 12.71 3.14 -2.49
CA PRO A 17 13.06 3.38 -3.89
C PRO A 17 12.16 2.60 -4.86
N ASN A 18 11.42 1.60 -4.36
CA ASN A 18 10.50 0.79 -5.13
C ASN A 18 9.02 1.08 -4.78
N LEU A 19 8.72 2.23 -4.16
CA LEU A 19 7.36 2.58 -3.73
C LEU A 19 6.34 2.45 -4.88
N GLU A 20 6.70 2.96 -6.05
CA GLU A 20 5.80 2.95 -7.20
C GLU A 20 5.48 1.51 -7.65
N GLN A 21 6.49 0.66 -7.76
CA GLN A 21 6.34 -0.73 -8.19
C GLN A 21 5.63 -1.59 -7.14
N ASP A 22 5.90 -1.35 -5.85
CA ASP A 22 5.19 -2.00 -4.76
C ASP A 22 3.69 -1.67 -4.85
N VAL A 23 3.34 -0.41 -5.05
CA VAL A 23 1.94 0.03 -5.14
C VAL A 23 1.26 -0.45 -6.42
N ASP A 24 1.96 -0.51 -7.56
CA ASP A 24 1.45 -1.16 -8.78
C ASP A 24 1.02 -2.60 -8.50
N THR A 25 1.87 -3.34 -7.80
CA THR A 25 1.62 -4.73 -7.45
C THR A 25 0.42 -4.87 -6.52
N VAL A 26 0.29 -3.98 -5.53
CA VAL A 26 -0.89 -3.95 -4.65
C VAL A 26 -2.16 -3.67 -5.44
N ILE A 27 -2.14 -2.66 -6.32
CA ILE A 27 -3.29 -2.29 -7.16
C ILE A 27 -3.69 -3.46 -8.07
N GLN A 28 -2.74 -4.13 -8.71
CA GLN A 28 -3.03 -5.32 -9.51
C GLN A 28 -3.62 -6.45 -8.67
N ALA A 29 -3.05 -6.70 -7.49
CA ALA A 29 -3.50 -7.77 -6.60
C ALA A 29 -4.91 -7.53 -6.03
N ILE A 30 -5.35 -6.28 -5.88
CA ILE A 30 -6.74 -5.97 -5.49
C ILE A 30 -7.72 -5.99 -6.68
N GLY A 31 -7.29 -6.33 -7.90
CA GLY A 31 -8.16 -6.37 -9.08
C GLY A 31 -8.16 -5.09 -9.91
N GLY A 32 -7.12 -4.26 -9.78
CA GLY A 32 -6.95 -3.02 -10.54
C GLY A 32 -7.52 -1.79 -9.84
N LEU A 33 -7.21 -0.62 -10.39
CA LEU A 33 -7.63 0.67 -9.82
C LEU A 33 -9.15 0.84 -9.91
N ASP A 34 -9.80 0.25 -10.92
CA ASP A 34 -11.25 0.20 -11.04
C ASP A 34 -11.93 -0.49 -9.86
N ASN A 35 -11.27 -1.41 -9.17
CA ASN A 35 -11.84 -2.05 -7.99
C ASN A 35 -11.66 -1.22 -6.71
N LEU A 36 -10.80 -0.19 -6.72
CA LEU A 36 -10.52 0.66 -5.56
C LEU A 36 -11.54 1.80 -5.46
N VAL A 37 -12.30 1.83 -4.36
CA VAL A 37 -13.27 2.90 -4.07
C VAL A 37 -12.65 3.95 -3.16
N GLU A 38 -11.98 3.51 -2.09
CA GLU A 38 -11.35 4.38 -1.10
C GLU A 38 -10.11 3.70 -0.53
N THR A 39 -9.09 4.49 -0.21
CA THR A 39 -7.86 4.03 0.44
C THR A 39 -7.58 4.87 1.69
N GLY A 40 -7.13 4.21 2.75
CA GLY A 40 -6.73 4.84 3.99
C GLY A 40 -5.75 3.97 4.75
N ALA A 41 -5.12 4.51 5.79
CA ALA A 41 -4.24 3.72 6.65
C ALA A 41 -4.31 4.16 8.11
N CYS A 42 -4.02 3.23 9.01
CA CYS A 42 -3.58 3.55 10.37
C CYS A 42 -2.05 3.42 10.45
N ALA A 43 -1.50 3.18 11.64
CA ALA A 43 -0.06 3.00 11.83
C ALA A 43 0.54 1.81 11.06
N THR A 44 -0.17 0.67 11.00
CA THR A 44 0.38 -0.59 10.46
C THR A 44 -0.50 -1.30 9.43
N ARG A 45 -1.72 -0.80 9.23
CA ARG A 45 -2.73 -1.43 8.36
C ARG A 45 -3.17 -0.45 7.28
N LEU A 46 -3.06 -0.89 6.03
CA LEU A 46 -3.72 -0.32 4.88
C LEU A 46 -5.18 -0.80 4.90
N ARG A 47 -6.13 0.12 4.80
CA ARG A 47 -7.57 -0.13 4.83
C ARG A 47 -8.15 0.31 3.51
N LEU A 48 -8.73 -0.62 2.77
CA LEU A 48 -9.30 -0.32 1.46
C LEU A 48 -10.79 -0.62 1.47
N THR A 49 -11.54 0.27 0.83
CA THR A 49 -12.90 0.01 0.38
C THR A 49 -12.83 -0.33 -1.09
N LEU A 50 -13.33 -1.50 -1.47
CA LEU A 50 -13.34 -2.03 -2.83
C LEU A 50 -14.76 -2.11 -3.39
N LYS A 51 -14.88 -2.33 -4.71
CA LYS A 51 -16.14 -2.75 -5.32
C LYS A 51 -16.43 -4.23 -4.99
N SER A 52 -15.41 -5.08 -4.96
CA SER A 52 -15.54 -6.49 -4.58
C SER A 52 -14.23 -7.06 -4.01
N THR A 53 -14.29 -7.72 -2.85
CA THR A 53 -13.14 -8.45 -2.27
C THR A 53 -12.95 -9.84 -2.87
N ALA A 54 -13.92 -10.34 -3.65
CA ALA A 54 -13.88 -11.70 -4.22
C ALA A 54 -12.79 -11.89 -5.28
N ILE A 55 -12.38 -10.81 -5.96
CA ILE A 55 -11.33 -10.84 -6.99
C ILE A 55 -9.93 -10.53 -6.45
N VAL A 56 -9.79 -10.36 -5.13
CA VAL A 56 -8.50 -10.01 -4.51
C VAL A 56 -7.57 -11.22 -4.46
N ASN A 57 -6.37 -11.08 -5.00
CA ASN A 57 -5.30 -12.05 -4.91
C ASN A 57 -4.51 -11.90 -3.60
N GLN A 58 -5.01 -12.52 -2.53
CA GLN A 58 -4.37 -12.48 -1.21
C GLN A 58 -2.97 -13.11 -1.19
N LYS A 59 -2.70 -14.09 -2.05
CA LYS A 59 -1.39 -14.75 -2.16
C LYS A 59 -0.35 -13.76 -2.69
N ALA A 60 -0.67 -13.05 -3.78
CA ALA A 60 0.19 -12.01 -4.32
C ALA A 60 0.48 -10.91 -3.28
N LEU A 61 -0.54 -10.44 -2.55
CA LEU A 61 -0.33 -9.43 -1.49
C LEU A 61 0.70 -9.90 -0.44
N LYS A 62 0.62 -11.17 -0.01
CA LYS A 62 1.56 -11.77 0.95
C LYS A 62 2.96 -11.97 0.37
N GLU A 63 3.06 -12.47 -0.86
CA GLU A 63 4.33 -12.64 -1.59
C GLU A 63 5.06 -11.30 -1.78
N HIS A 64 4.30 -10.20 -1.87
CA HIS A 64 4.80 -8.84 -1.99
C HIS A 64 4.80 -8.06 -0.67
N GLY A 65 5.01 -8.76 0.46
CA GLY A 65 5.39 -8.13 1.73
C GLY A 65 4.24 -7.79 2.67
N ALA A 66 3.01 -8.22 2.39
CA ALA A 66 1.94 -8.17 3.40
C ALA A 66 2.18 -9.24 4.48
N HIS A 67 2.25 -8.80 5.73
CA HIS A 67 2.35 -9.71 6.89
C HIS A 67 1.03 -10.44 7.15
N GLY A 68 -0.08 -9.86 6.68
CA GLY A 68 -1.41 -10.43 6.81
C GLY A 68 -2.41 -9.69 5.94
N VAL A 69 -3.46 -10.40 5.55
CA VAL A 69 -4.59 -9.90 4.78
C VAL A 69 -5.85 -10.33 5.50
N VAL A 70 -6.73 -9.40 5.80
CA VAL A 70 -7.99 -9.64 6.53
C VAL A 70 -9.13 -9.11 5.68
N ILE A 71 -9.96 -10.03 5.17
CA ILE A 71 -11.24 -9.68 4.55
C ILE A 71 -12.23 -9.42 5.68
N ILE A 72 -12.79 -8.21 5.74
CA ILE A 72 -13.79 -7.83 6.73
C ILE A 72 -15.18 -8.22 6.22
N ASP A 73 -15.46 -7.88 4.96
CA ASP A 73 -16.69 -8.23 4.25
C ASP A 73 -16.48 -8.19 2.72
N GLU A 74 -17.57 -8.16 1.94
CA GLU A 74 -17.56 -8.13 0.47
C GLU A 74 -16.87 -6.89 -0.13
N ARG A 75 -16.68 -5.82 0.65
CA ARG A 75 -16.12 -4.55 0.17
C ARG A 75 -14.91 -4.09 0.95
N HIS A 76 -14.77 -4.45 2.22
CA HIS A 76 -13.71 -3.93 3.09
C HIS A 76 -12.60 -4.96 3.31
N ILE A 77 -11.36 -4.53 3.11
CA ILE A 77 -10.15 -5.32 3.31
C ILE A 77 -9.12 -4.54 4.10
N GLN A 78 -8.39 -5.23 4.98
CA GLN A 78 -7.23 -4.68 5.69
C GLN A 78 -5.97 -5.48 5.38
N ILE A 79 -4.90 -4.78 5.00
CA ILE A 79 -3.62 -5.38 4.64
C ILE A 79 -2.53 -4.85 5.57
N ILE A 80 -1.78 -5.75 6.19
CA ILE A 80 -0.79 -5.42 7.21
C ILE A 80 0.58 -5.25 6.55
N TYR A 81 0.91 -4.01 6.17
CA TYR A 81 2.22 -3.66 5.58
C TYR A 81 3.19 -3.01 6.59
N GLY A 82 2.78 -2.89 7.87
CA GLY A 82 3.57 -2.19 8.88
C GLY A 82 3.65 -0.70 8.55
N VAL A 83 4.78 -0.08 8.86
CA VAL A 83 4.98 1.37 8.69
C VAL A 83 4.82 1.88 7.26
N LYS A 84 4.85 0.97 6.26
CA LYS A 84 4.62 1.30 4.85
C LYS A 84 3.15 1.60 4.52
N ALA A 85 2.20 1.20 5.39
CA ALA A 85 0.77 1.31 5.12
C ALA A 85 0.33 2.74 4.76
N ASN A 86 0.83 3.74 5.49
CA ASN A 86 0.47 5.14 5.23
C ASN A 86 1.01 5.63 3.88
N THR A 87 2.26 5.32 3.57
CA THR A 87 2.88 5.71 2.28
C THR A 87 2.18 5.02 1.10
N TYR A 88 1.82 3.74 1.22
CA TYR A 88 1.06 3.04 0.18
C TYR A 88 -0.33 3.66 -0.02
N SER A 89 -1.02 4.02 1.07
CA SER A 89 -2.33 4.68 0.98
C SER A 89 -2.26 6.00 0.24
N GLN A 90 -1.26 6.84 0.52
CA GLN A 90 -1.07 8.13 -0.14
C GLN A 90 -0.80 7.97 -1.63
N GLU A 91 0.13 7.09 -2.00
CA GLU A 91 0.45 6.80 -3.41
C GLU A 91 -0.75 6.22 -4.17
N MET A 92 -1.52 5.31 -3.55
CA MET A 92 -2.75 4.78 -4.15
C MET A 92 -3.79 5.88 -4.39
N GLU A 93 -3.94 6.82 -3.45
CA GLU A 93 -4.89 7.92 -3.57
C GLU A 93 -4.49 8.89 -4.70
N GLU A 94 -3.20 9.23 -4.80
CA GLU A 94 -2.69 10.05 -5.90
C GLU A 94 -2.98 9.43 -7.27
N ARG A 95 -2.80 8.11 -7.39
CA ARG A 95 -3.10 7.38 -8.63
C ARG A 95 -4.60 7.34 -8.93
N ARG A 96 -5.42 7.13 -7.89
CA ARG A 96 -6.89 7.12 -8.01
C ARG A 96 -7.40 8.45 -8.54
N ILE A 97 -6.94 9.58 -7.99
CA ILE A 97 -7.35 10.92 -8.42
C ILE A 97 -6.92 11.22 -9.86
N LYS A 98 -5.71 10.82 -10.27
CA LYS A 98 -5.20 11.03 -11.64
C LYS A 98 -5.94 10.20 -12.70
N HIS A 99 -6.66 9.16 -12.30
CA HIS A 99 -7.36 8.24 -13.21
C HIS A 99 -8.86 8.55 -13.37
N ILE A 100 -9.38 9.53 -12.63
CA ILE A 100 -10.75 10.05 -12.74
C ILE A 100 -10.76 11.23 -13.70
#